data_AF-A0A368HDU3-F1
#
_entry.id   AF-A0A368HDU3-F1
#
_cell.length_a   1.000
_cell.length_b   1.000
_cell.length_c   1.000
_cell.angle_alpha   90.00
_cell.angle_beta   90.00
_cell.angle_gamma   90.00
#
_symmetry.space_group_name_H-M   'P 1'
#
loop_
_entity.id
_entity.type
_entity.pdbx_description
1 polymer ?
#
loop_
_entity_poly.entity_id
_entity_poly.type
_entity_poly.pdbx_seq_one_letter_code
_entity_poly.pdbx_strand_id
1 'polypeptide(L)'
;MHLTRRLLHLRRAYPRLFAEGHYEPLQAEGPYARHIVGFVRRNEEATMLVVVPRHYWALTEGGLRLPLGRAVWGATRIPRPADLAPSSWRDVLTGELGTSSMADSGFWELEAIVARFPIAVLIAPTNGRDDARG
;
A
#
# COMPACT_ATOMS: atom_id res chain seq x y z
N MET A 1 19.91 -7.75 1.34
CA MET A 1 18.99 -6.79 0.70
C MET A 1 17.56 -7.34 0.70
N HIS A 2 16.76 -7.07 1.75
CA HIS A 2 15.40 -7.62 1.92
C HIS A 2 14.37 -7.06 0.93
N LEU A 3 14.30 -5.72 0.83
CA LEU A 3 13.35 -5.01 -0.04
C LEU A 3 13.47 -5.43 -1.50
N THR A 4 14.66 -5.30 -2.10
CA THR A 4 14.92 -5.66 -3.49
C THR A 4 14.58 -7.12 -3.77
N ARG A 5 14.97 -8.04 -2.87
CA ARG A 5 14.66 -9.47 -3.03
C ARG A 5 13.15 -9.73 -3.04
N ARG A 6 12.41 -9.15 -2.09
CA ARG A 6 10.95 -9.30 -2.00
C ARG A 6 10.24 -8.76 -3.24
N LEU A 7 10.62 -7.58 -3.72
CA LEU A 7 9.99 -6.96 -4.89
C LEU A 7 10.32 -7.67 -6.20
N LEU A 8 11.56 -8.17 -6.37
CA LEU A 8 11.90 -8.99 -7.53
C LEU A 8 11.14 -10.32 -7.53
N HIS A 9 10.97 -10.95 -6.36
CA HIS A 9 10.13 -12.15 -6.23
C HIS A 9 8.67 -11.84 -6.56
N LEU A 10 8.12 -10.72 -6.09
CA LEU A 10 6.76 -10.28 -6.41
C LEU A 10 6.57 -10.08 -7.91
N ARG A 11 7.51 -9.38 -8.55
CA ARG A 11 7.49 -9.15 -10.01
C ARG A 11 7.55 -10.45 -10.80
N ARG A 12 8.33 -11.43 -10.32
CA ARG A 12 8.39 -12.76 -10.94
C ARG A 12 7.10 -13.56 -10.74
N ALA A 13 6.40 -13.38 -9.62
CA ALA A 13 5.16 -14.07 -9.32
C ALA A 13 3.95 -13.50 -10.08
N TYR A 14 3.94 -12.19 -10.36
CA TYR A 14 2.86 -11.50 -11.06
C TYR A 14 3.34 -10.77 -12.33
N PRO A 15 3.95 -11.45 -13.30
CA PRO A 15 4.60 -10.80 -14.43
C PRO A 15 3.64 -9.88 -15.23
N ARG A 16 2.39 -10.31 -15.45
CA ARG A 16 1.37 -9.53 -16.17
C ARG A 16 0.93 -8.29 -15.41
N LEU A 17 0.84 -8.35 -14.08
CA LEU A 17 0.53 -7.17 -13.26
C LEU A 17 1.57 -6.06 -13.47
N PHE A 18 2.86 -6.42 -13.55
CA PHE A 18 3.93 -5.46 -13.75
C PHE A 18 4.10 -4.99 -15.20
N ALA A 19 3.81 -5.85 -16.17
CA ALA A 19 3.92 -5.52 -17.59
C ALA A 19 2.72 -4.72 -18.11
N GLU A 20 1.50 -5.14 -17.75
CA GLU A 20 0.24 -4.69 -18.36
C GLU A 20 -0.72 -4.05 -17.35
N GLY A 21 -0.47 -4.20 -16.05
CA GLY A 21 -1.39 -3.71 -15.01
C GLY A 21 -1.58 -2.19 -15.08
N HIS A 22 -2.85 -1.78 -15.05
CA HIS A 22 -3.25 -0.37 -15.03
C HIS A 22 -2.65 0.33 -13.82
N TYR A 23 -2.03 1.48 -14.04
CA TYR A 23 -1.39 2.29 -13.02
C TYR A 23 -2.29 3.48 -12.66
N GLU A 24 -2.66 3.58 -11.40
CA GLU A 24 -3.55 4.60 -10.87
C GLU A 24 -2.85 5.35 -9.73
N PRO A 25 -2.44 6.62 -9.93
CA PRO A 25 -1.83 7.41 -8.86
C PRO A 25 -2.87 7.75 -7.78
N LEU A 26 -2.45 7.72 -6.52
CA LEU A 26 -3.28 8.07 -5.38
C LEU A 26 -2.72 9.31 -4.68
N GLN A 27 -3.55 10.35 -4.56
CA GLN A 27 -3.21 11.54 -3.79
C GLN A 27 -3.60 11.34 -2.33
N ALA A 28 -2.61 11.43 -1.44
CA ALA A 28 -2.87 11.45 -0.01
C ALA A 28 -3.58 12.76 0.41
N GLU A 29 -4.26 12.71 1.54
CA GLU A 29 -4.91 13.83 2.21
C GLU A 29 -4.31 14.03 3.62
N GLY A 30 -4.43 15.25 4.14
CA GLY A 30 -4.00 15.58 5.50
C GLY A 30 -2.67 16.34 5.58
N PRO A 31 -2.15 16.55 6.81
CA PRO A 31 -1.07 17.52 7.06
C PRO A 31 0.24 17.25 6.31
N TYR A 32 0.52 15.97 5.99
CA TYR A 32 1.76 15.55 5.34
C TYR A 32 1.53 14.88 3.99
N ALA A 33 0.38 15.11 3.34
CA ALA A 33 0.03 14.53 2.05
C ALA A 33 1.13 14.64 0.98
N ARG A 34 1.77 15.83 0.88
CA ARG A 34 2.87 16.08 -0.08
C ARG A 34 4.11 15.22 0.12
N HIS A 35 4.25 14.61 1.29
CA HIS A 35 5.35 13.73 1.66
C HIS A 35 5.04 12.26 1.36
N ILE A 36 3.91 11.95 0.73
CA ILE A 36 3.50 10.59 0.40
C ILE A 36 3.35 10.45 -1.11
N VAL A 37 3.85 9.35 -1.65
CA VAL A 37 3.55 8.86 -2.99
C VAL A 37 2.78 7.56 -2.83
N GLY A 38 1.54 7.56 -3.27
CA GLY A 38 0.69 6.37 -3.32
C GLY A 38 0.32 6.04 -4.76
N PHE A 39 0.20 4.75 -5.07
CA PHE A 39 -0.44 4.31 -6.29
C PHE A 39 -0.99 2.90 -6.15
N VAL A 40 -1.99 2.61 -6.97
CA VAL A 40 -2.48 1.25 -7.23
C VAL A 40 -2.00 0.80 -8.59
N ARG A 41 -1.61 -0.47 -8.68
CA ARG A 41 -1.38 -1.19 -9.93
C ARG A 41 -2.28 -2.42 -9.94
N ARG A 42 -3.14 -2.56 -10.96
CA ARG A 42 -4.13 -3.65 -10.98
C ARG A 42 -4.38 -4.24 -12.35
N ASN A 43 -4.72 -5.53 -12.37
CA ASN A 43 -5.24 -6.25 -13.52
C ASN A 43 -6.27 -7.29 -13.04
N GLU A 44 -6.68 -8.18 -13.94
CA GLU A 44 -7.61 -9.28 -13.66
C GLU A 44 -7.09 -10.29 -12.62
N GLU A 45 -5.78 -10.38 -12.39
CA GLU A 45 -5.16 -11.35 -11.49
C GLU A 45 -5.00 -10.79 -10.07
N ALA A 46 -4.58 -9.54 -9.95
CA ALA A 46 -4.26 -8.93 -8.66
C ALA A 46 -4.35 -7.41 -8.67
N THR A 47 -4.47 -6.85 -7.48
CA THR A 47 -4.34 -5.43 -7.17
C THR A 47 -3.20 -5.24 -6.18
N MET A 48 -2.29 -4.32 -6.49
CA MET A 48 -1.17 -3.93 -5.65
C MET A 48 -1.28 -2.46 -5.26
N LEU A 49 -1.20 -2.17 -3.96
CA LEU A 49 -1.08 -0.83 -3.40
C LEU A 49 0.38 -0.59 -3.00
N VAL A 50 0.94 0.52 -3.42
CA VAL A 50 2.29 0.96 -3.03
C VAL A 50 2.20 2.32 -2.37
N VAL A 51 2.81 2.45 -1.19
CA VAL A 51 2.87 3.69 -0.43
C VAL A 51 4.30 3.95 0.01
N VAL A 52 4.85 5.09 -0.40
CA VAL A 52 6.24 5.49 -0.16
C VAL A 52 6.31 6.93 0.35
N PRO A 53 6.89 7.14 1.53
CA PRO A 53 7.32 8.44 2.02
C PRO A 53 8.40 9.10 1.17
N ARG A 54 8.32 10.41 0.99
CA ARG A 54 9.33 11.27 0.36
C ARG A 54 9.58 12.52 1.18
N HIS A 55 10.80 13.07 1.10
CA HIS A 55 11.16 14.36 1.70
C HIS A 55 10.85 14.46 3.20
N TYR A 56 10.99 13.37 3.96
CA TYR A 56 10.56 13.28 5.37
C TYR A 56 11.67 13.60 6.39
N TRP A 57 12.86 14.03 5.96
CA TRP A 57 13.99 14.35 6.85
C TRP A 57 13.62 15.29 8.00
N ALA A 58 12.90 16.37 7.69
CA ALA A 58 12.45 17.33 8.69
C ALA A 58 11.36 16.78 9.63
N LEU A 59 10.62 15.74 9.20
CA LEU A 59 9.58 15.09 10.00
C LEU A 59 10.15 14.03 10.95
N THR A 60 11.42 13.67 10.77
CA THR A 60 12.10 12.60 11.50
C THR A 60 13.26 13.09 12.35
N GLU A 61 13.20 14.35 12.82
CA GLU A 61 14.26 14.96 13.66
C GLU A 61 15.64 14.86 12.98
N GLY A 62 15.70 15.10 11.67
CA GLY A 62 16.94 14.94 10.92
C GLY A 62 17.36 13.48 10.76
N GLY A 63 16.40 12.56 10.58
CA GLY A 63 16.67 11.14 10.37
C GLY A 63 16.97 10.34 11.64
N LEU A 64 16.87 10.94 12.84
CA LEU A 64 17.07 10.24 14.11
C LEU A 64 15.98 9.20 14.41
N ARG A 65 14.84 9.29 13.72
CA ARG A 65 13.71 8.37 13.86
C ARG A 65 13.20 7.89 12.51
N LEU A 66 12.60 6.71 12.49
CA LEU A 66 11.96 6.19 11.29
C LEU A 66 10.64 6.94 11.04
N PRO A 67 10.24 7.13 9.77
CA PRO A 67 9.00 7.81 9.42
C PRO A 67 7.80 6.86 9.59
N LEU A 68 7.50 6.47 10.82
CA LEU A 68 6.48 5.48 11.15
C LEU A 68 5.40 6.08 12.05
N GLY A 69 4.18 5.56 11.91
CA GLY A 69 3.06 5.81 12.81
C GLY A 69 2.60 7.28 12.89
N ARG A 70 1.66 7.51 13.80
CA ARG A 70 0.98 8.80 13.97
C ARG A 70 1.89 9.96 14.33
N ALA A 71 2.94 9.69 15.10
CA ALA A 71 3.87 10.72 15.59
C ALA A 71 4.60 11.45 14.45
N VAL A 72 4.72 10.81 13.28
CA VAL A 72 5.30 11.41 12.07
C VAL A 72 4.20 11.83 11.10
N TRP A 73 3.18 11.00 10.91
CA TRP A 73 2.20 11.19 9.82
C TRP A 73 0.90 11.89 10.23
N GLY A 74 0.67 12.16 11.51
CA GLY A 74 -0.57 12.79 11.97
C GLY A 74 -1.81 12.07 11.45
N ALA A 75 -2.82 12.84 11.03
CA ALA A 75 -4.03 12.31 10.38
C ALA A 75 -3.90 12.25 8.84
N THR A 76 -2.71 11.91 8.33
CA THR A 76 -2.51 11.74 6.88
C THR A 76 -3.10 10.39 6.45
N ARG A 77 -3.86 10.40 5.36
CA ARG A 77 -4.59 9.23 4.85
C ARG A 77 -4.58 9.20 3.33
N ILE A 78 -4.93 8.06 2.73
CA ILE A 78 -5.07 7.90 1.29
C ILE A 78 -6.52 7.52 0.99
N PRO A 79 -7.27 8.28 0.17
CA PRO A 79 -8.59 7.88 -0.28
C PRO A 79 -8.52 6.52 -0.97
N ARG A 80 -9.41 5.60 -0.57
CA ARG A 80 -9.53 4.28 -1.18
C ARG A 80 -10.46 4.38 -2.39
N PRO A 81 -10.00 4.03 -3.60
CA PRO A 81 -10.90 3.95 -4.75
C PRO A 81 -12.06 2.99 -4.46
N ALA A 82 -13.29 3.46 -4.70
CA ALA A 82 -14.51 2.76 -4.30
C ALA A 82 -14.72 1.43 -5.04
N ASP A 83 -14.11 1.28 -6.20
CA ASP A 83 -14.15 0.10 -7.06
C ASP A 83 -13.11 -0.96 -6.68
N LEU A 84 -12.30 -0.74 -5.65
CA LEU A 84 -11.39 -1.75 -5.12
C LEU A 84 -12.13 -2.78 -4.27
N ALA A 85 -12.40 -3.90 -4.93
CA ALA A 85 -13.03 -5.10 -4.39
C ALA A 85 -12.24 -5.87 -3.29
N PRO A 86 -10.89 -5.88 -3.22
CA PRO A 86 -10.22 -6.80 -2.31
C PRO A 86 -10.40 -6.43 -0.82
N SER A 87 -10.95 -7.35 -0.05
CA SER A 87 -11.14 -7.25 1.40
C SER A 87 -9.92 -7.71 2.21
N SER A 88 -9.00 -8.46 1.59
CA SER A 88 -7.81 -9.01 2.25
C SER A 88 -6.56 -8.65 1.47
N TRP A 89 -5.67 -7.91 2.12
CA TRP A 89 -4.40 -7.48 1.59
C TRP A 89 -3.28 -8.20 2.31
N ARG A 90 -2.17 -8.45 1.63
CA ARG A 90 -0.94 -8.96 2.23
C ARG A 90 0.20 -7.97 2.03
N ASP A 91 0.89 -7.64 3.10
CA ASP A 91 2.15 -6.91 3.02
C ASP A 91 3.26 -7.82 2.46
N VAL A 92 3.84 -7.44 1.34
CA VAL A 92 4.87 -8.21 0.63
C VAL A 92 6.22 -8.18 1.38
N LEU A 93 6.47 -7.12 2.14
CA LEU A 93 7.72 -6.92 2.87
C LEU A 93 7.71 -7.68 4.19
N THR A 94 6.63 -7.60 4.97
CA THR A 94 6.51 -8.29 6.27
C THR A 94 5.92 -9.69 6.15
N GLY A 95 5.09 -9.95 5.13
CA GLY A 95 4.33 -11.20 4.95
C GLY A 95 3.01 -11.23 5.71
N GLU A 96 2.73 -10.21 6.51
CA GLU A 96 1.54 -10.10 7.35
C GLU A 96 0.30 -9.80 6.49
N LEU A 97 -0.87 -10.22 6.97
CA LEU A 97 -2.12 -9.74 6.40
C LEU A 97 -2.25 -8.26 6.79
N GLY A 98 -2.39 -7.40 5.78
CA GLY A 98 -2.61 -5.97 5.95
C GLY A 98 -3.78 -5.76 6.88
N THR A 99 -3.56 -4.96 7.93
CA THR A 99 -4.49 -4.78 9.04
C THR A 99 -5.91 -4.52 8.52
N SER A 100 -6.86 -5.30 9.04
CA SER A 100 -8.30 -5.25 8.80
C SER A 100 -8.96 -3.87 9.02
N SER A 101 -8.21 -2.87 9.52
CA SER A 101 -8.59 -1.45 9.58
C SER A 101 -8.78 -0.80 8.20
N MET A 102 -8.42 -1.48 7.11
CA MET A 102 -8.66 -1.04 5.74
C MET A 102 -10.05 -1.43 5.18
N ALA A 103 -10.85 -2.18 5.95
CA ALA A 103 -12.02 -2.89 5.41
C ALA A 103 -13.32 -2.07 5.32
N ASP A 104 -13.45 -0.90 5.95
CA ASP A 104 -14.76 -0.23 6.02
C ASP A 104 -14.74 1.31 6.01
N SER A 105 -13.55 1.92 5.99
CA SER A 105 -13.42 3.36 5.77
C SER A 105 -13.12 3.62 4.30
N GLY A 106 -13.62 4.73 3.74
CA GLY A 106 -13.27 5.22 2.40
C GLY A 106 -11.80 5.66 2.28
N PHE A 107 -10.95 5.34 3.26
CA PHE A 107 -9.59 5.81 3.39
C PHE A 107 -8.68 4.70 3.95
N TRP A 108 -7.40 4.79 3.64
CA TRP A 108 -6.35 4.06 4.32
C TRP A 108 -5.52 5.03 5.16
N GLU A 109 -5.44 4.77 6.46
CA GLU A 109 -4.67 5.59 7.39
C GLU A 109 -3.18 5.32 7.25
N LEU A 110 -2.35 6.36 7.05
CA LEU A 110 -0.91 6.17 6.87
C LEU A 110 -0.26 5.54 8.11
N GLU A 111 -0.73 5.88 9.30
CA GLU A 111 -0.18 5.32 10.54
C GLU A 111 -0.28 3.80 10.61
N ALA A 112 -1.30 3.21 9.97
CA ALA A 112 -1.49 1.77 9.89
C ALA A 112 -0.68 1.16 8.74
N ILE A 113 -0.70 1.80 7.56
CA ILE A 113 0.01 1.30 6.36
C ILE A 113 1.52 1.24 6.58
N VAL A 114 2.11 2.28 7.17
CA VAL A 114 3.56 2.36 7.43
C VAL A 114 3.87 2.23 8.93
N ALA A 115 3.18 1.32 9.62
CA ALA A 115 3.38 1.07 11.04
C ALA A 115 4.72 0.38 11.34
N ARG A 116 5.13 -0.56 10.48
CA ARG A 116 6.28 -1.45 10.71
C ARG A 116 7.46 -1.18 9.79
N PHE A 117 7.19 -0.74 8.57
CA PHE A 117 8.23 -0.44 7.59
C PHE A 117 7.90 0.91 6.92
N PRO A 118 8.91 1.75 6.63
CA PRO A 118 8.68 3.05 6.00
C PRO A 118 8.00 2.97 4.65
N ILE A 119 8.05 1.82 3.99
CA ILE A 119 7.43 1.58 2.68
C ILE A 119 6.40 0.47 2.86
N ALA A 120 5.24 0.61 2.24
CA ALA A 120 4.26 -0.46 2.17
C ALA A 120 4.07 -0.90 0.73
N VAL A 121 4.07 -2.22 0.52
CA VAL A 121 3.68 -2.85 -0.74
C VAL A 121 2.68 -3.94 -0.39
N LEU A 122 1.41 -3.64 -0.59
CA LEU A 122 0.31 -4.55 -0.29
C LEU A 122 -0.19 -5.18 -1.58
N ILE A 123 -0.47 -6.47 -1.57
CA ILE A 123 -1.07 -7.16 -2.71
C ILE A 123 -2.30 -7.94 -2.28
N ALA A 124 -3.32 -7.92 -3.13
CA ALA A 124 -4.53 -8.69 -2.97
C ALA A 124 -4.88 -9.35 -4.32
N PRO A 125 -5.22 -10.65 -4.34
CA PRO A 125 -5.78 -11.27 -5.54
C PRO A 125 -7.08 -10.55 -5.94
N THR A 126 -7.25 -10.32 -7.23
CA THR A 126 -8.53 -9.85 -7.77
C THR A 126 -9.40 -11.10 -7.84
N ASN A 127 -10.17 -11.39 -6.78
CA ASN A 127 -11.13 -12.48 -6.86
C ASN A 127 -12.13 -12.14 -7.97
N GLY A 128 -12.05 -12.84 -9.10
CA GLY A 128 -13.18 -12.94 -10.00
C GLY A 128 -14.37 -13.39 -9.17
N ARG A 129 -15.51 -12.69 -9.28
CA ARG A 129 -16.78 -13.25 -8.81
C ARG A 129 -16.96 -14.58 -9.55
N ASP A 130 -16.71 -15.69 -8.86
CA ASP A 130 -17.23 -17.00 -9.26
C ASP A 130 -17.35 -17.91 -8.02
N ASP A 131 -18.23 -17.52 -7.10
CA ASP A 131 -18.99 -18.49 -6.28
C ASP A 131 -20.38 -18.60 -6.92
N ALA A 132 -20.42 -19.19 -8.11
CA ALA A 132 -21.63 -19.73 -8.71
C ALA A 132 -21.35 -21.15 -9.22
N ARG A 133 -21.19 -22.10 -8.30
CA ARG A 133 -21.55 -23.53 -8.46
C ARG A 133 -21.26 -24.31 -7.19
N GLY A 134 -22.30 -24.96 -6.68
CA GLY A 134 -22.33 -25.87 -5.55
C GLY A 134 -23.75 -26.10 -5.12
#